data_AF-A0A3C0HGM8-F1
#
_entry.id   AF-A0A3C0HGM8-F1
#
_cell.length_a   1.000
_cell.length_b   1.000
_cell.length_c   1.000
_cell.angle_alpha   90.00
_cell.angle_beta   90.00
_cell.angle_gamma   90.00
#
_symmetry.space_group_name_H-M   'P 1'
#
loop_
_entity.id
_entity.type
_entity.pdbx_description
1 polymer ?
#
loop_
_entity_poly.entity_id
_entity_poly.type
_entity_poly.pdbx_seq_one_letter_code
_entity_poly.pdbx_strand_id
1 'polypeptide(L)'
;AYVDLEWLDGYRLSTGLRGNFTPDLEGVLKANYRNIEGAEDGDFTGTAGLQYRFSPTWGVTGEVEFGEGDQLWLLGVRASF
;
A
#
# COMPACT_ATOMS: atom_id res chain seq x y z
N ALA A 1 -3.08 30.81 -19.01
CA ALA A 1 -4.02 30.02 -18.23
C ALA A 1 -3.38 29.78 -16.87
N TYR A 2 -3.93 30.36 -15.81
CA TYR A 2 -3.54 30.04 -14.44
C TYR A 2 -4.20 28.69 -14.15
N VAL A 3 -3.42 27.67 -13.84
CA VAL A 3 -3.98 26.39 -13.40
C VAL A 3 -4.35 26.65 -11.94
N ASP A 4 -5.64 26.84 -11.67
CA ASP A 4 -6.15 26.78 -10.30
C ASP A 4 -5.79 25.38 -9.80
N LEU A 5 -4.82 25.31 -8.89
CA LEU A 5 -4.55 24.11 -8.12
C LEU A 5 -5.72 23.99 -7.15
N GLU A 6 -6.88 23.54 -7.65
CA GLU A 6 -7.92 22.98 -6.79
C GLU A 6 -7.22 21.92 -5.95
N TRP A 7 -7.19 22.15 -4.64
CA TRP A 7 -6.71 21.18 -3.69
C TRP A 7 -7.67 20.00 -3.84
N LEU A 8 -7.27 18.98 -4.61
CA LEU A 8 -7.99 17.72 -4.65
C LEU A 8 -7.82 17.08 -3.27
N ASP A 9 -8.77 17.38 -2.40
CA ASP A 9 -8.94 16.71 -1.13
C ASP A 9 -9.57 15.35 -1.42
N GLY A 10 -8.93 14.31 -0.88
CA GLY A 10 -9.35 12.94 -1.09
C GLY A 10 -9.03 12.11 0.13
N TYR A 11 -9.92 11.16 0.44
CA TYR A 11 -9.69 10.21 1.51
C TYR A 11 -9.34 8.84 0.92
N ARG A 12 -8.45 8.15 1.63
CA ARG A 12 -8.13 6.75 1.36
C ARG A 12 -8.44 5.94 2.60
N LEU A 13 -9.35 4.99 2.45
CA LEU A 13 -9.60 3.97 3.46
C LEU A 13 -8.84 2.71 3.05
N SER A 14 -8.05 2.16 3.97
CA SER A 14 -7.34 0.90 3.76
C SER A 14 -7.69 -0.06 4.88
N THR A 15 -8.13 -1.25 4.52
CA THR A 15 -8.36 -2.35 5.47
C THR A 15 -7.67 -3.60 4.97
N GLY A 16 -7.18 -4.45 5.86
CA GLY A 16 -6.41 -5.60 5.43
C GLY A 16 -6.08 -6.57 6.54
N LEU A 17 -5.53 -7.70 6.12
CA LEU A 17 -5.04 -8.75 6.99
C LEU A 17 -3.51 -8.82 6.87
N ARG A 18 -2.88 -9.09 8.00
CA ARG A 18 -1.46 -9.36 8.10
C ARG A 18 -1.29 -10.67 8.85
N GLY A 19 -0.46 -11.54 8.32
CA GLY A 19 -0.23 -12.86 8.90
C GLY A 19 1.21 -13.33 8.73
N ASN A 20 1.69 -14.07 9.71
CA ASN A 20 2.99 -14.71 9.66
C ASN A 20 2.82 -16.11 9.07
N PHE A 21 3.40 -16.35 7.91
CA PHE A 21 3.45 -17.70 7.31
C PHE A 21 4.53 -18.54 7.99
N THR A 22 5.66 -17.92 8.32
CA THR A 22 6.76 -18.50 9.10
C THR A 22 7.27 -17.45 10.11
N PRO A 23 8.16 -17.82 11.06
CA PRO A 23 8.78 -16.83 11.95
C PRO A 23 9.49 -15.69 11.20
N ASP A 24 9.96 -15.99 9.98
CA ASP A 24 10.77 -15.10 9.16
C ASP A 24 10.00 -14.48 7.99
N LEU A 25 8.82 -15.01 7.63
CA LEU A 25 8.01 -14.54 6.50
C LEU A 25 6.64 -14.08 6.96
N GLU A 26 6.37 -12.80 6.76
CA GLU A 26 5.07 -12.17 6.99
C GLU A 26 4.45 -11.74 5.66
N GLY A 27 3.15 -12.00 5.50
CA GLY A 27 2.36 -11.51 4.38
C GLY A 27 1.37 -10.46 4.81
N VAL A 28 1.08 -9.55 3.89
CA VAL A 28 0.03 -8.56 4.04
C VAL A 28 -0.83 -8.51 2.80
N LEU A 29 -2.13 -8.42 3.01
CA LEU A 29 -3.12 -8.22 1.96
C LEU A 29 -4.07 -7.12 2.41
N LYS A 30 -4.23 -6.07 1.60
CA LYS A 30 -5.07 -4.91 1.90
C LYS A 30 -6.02 -4.65 0.74
N ALA A 31 -7.22 -4.25 1.07
CA ALA A 31 -8.20 -3.63 0.21
C ALA A 31 -8.22 -2.13 0.53
N ASN A 32 -8.11 -1.31 -0.50
CA ASN A 32 -8.11 0.14 -0.38
C ASN A 32 -9.24 0.70 -1.21
N TYR A 33 -9.90 1.71 -0.65
CA TYR A 33 -10.90 2.50 -1.33
C TYR A 33 -10.45 3.95 -1.30
N ARG A 34 -10.36 4.57 -2.47
CA ARG A 34 -9.97 5.97 -2.62
C ARG A 34 -11.16 6.74 -3.17
N ASN A 35 -11.50 7.83 -2.51
CA ASN A 35 -12.46 8.78 -3.05
C ASN A 35 -11.77 10.14 -3.11
N ILE A 36 -11.70 10.69 -4.31
CA ILE A 36 -11.10 11.98 -4.60
C ILE A 36 -12.23 12.87 -5.09
N GLU A 37 -12.49 14.00 -4.43
CA GLU A 37 -13.52 14.93 -4.89
C GLU A 37 -13.13 15.46 -6.28
N GLY A 38 -13.97 15.20 -7.29
CA GLY A 38 -13.81 15.70 -8.66
C GLY A 38 -13.12 14.75 -9.66
N ALA A 39 -12.71 13.54 -9.26
CA ALA A 39 -12.30 12.47 -10.18
C ALA A 39 -13.36 11.38 -10.27
N GLU A 40 -13.35 10.60 -11.37
CA GLU A 40 -14.32 9.52 -11.64
C GLU A 40 -14.46 8.55 -10.45
N ASP A 41 -15.69 8.04 -10.28
CA ASP A 41 -16.20 7.28 -9.14
C ASP A 41 -15.21 6.28 -8.50
N GLY A 42 -14.78 6.58 -7.26
CA GLY A 42 -14.36 5.60 -6.26
C GLY A 42 -13.48 4.43 -6.70
N ASP A 43 -12.17 4.67 -6.88
CA ASP A 43 -11.23 3.62 -7.23
C ASP A 43 -10.98 2.63 -6.09
N PHE A 44 -11.15 1.34 -6.40
CA PHE A 44 -10.76 0.26 -5.52
C PHE A 44 -9.37 -0.26 -5.91
N THR A 45 -8.42 -0.22 -4.97
CA THR A 45 -7.08 -0.76 -5.18
C THR A 45 -6.78 -1.87 -4.17
N GLY A 46 -6.15 -2.94 -4.62
CA GLY A 46 -5.66 -4.02 -3.77
C GLY A 46 -4.17 -3.89 -3.53
N THR A 47 -3.72 -4.01 -2.29
CA THR A 47 -2.28 -4.10 -1.97
C THR A 47 -1.95 -5.53 -1.52
N ALA A 48 -0.94 -6.14 -2.13
CA ALA A 48 -0.37 -7.38 -1.65
C ALA A 48 1.11 -7.17 -1.33
N GLY A 49 1.59 -7.75 -0.24
CA GLY A 49 2.99 -7.59 0.14
C GLY A 49 3.51 -8.73 0.98
N LEU A 50 4.83 -8.83 1.00
CA LEU A 50 5.58 -9.77 1.79
C LEU A 50 6.70 -9.03 2.53
N GLN A 51 7.01 -9.51 3.72
CA GLN A 51 8.17 -9.11 4.49
C GLN A 51 8.97 -10.35 4.85
N TYR A 52 10.24 -10.38 4.43
CA TYR A 52 11.19 -11.43 4.80
C TYR A 52 12.22 -10.88 5.78
N ARG A 53 12.36 -11.56 6.91
CA ARG A 53 13.29 -11.23 7.99
C ARG A 53 14.49 -12.15 7.91
N PHE A 54 15.61 -11.62 7.45
CA PHE A 54 16.86 -12.39 7.31
C PHE A 54 17.72 -12.35 8.59
N SER A 55 17.44 -11.44 9.52
CA SER A 55 18.10 -11.36 10.82
C SER A 55 17.10 -10.88 11.89
N PRO A 56 17.31 -11.17 13.19
CA PRO A 56 16.38 -10.77 14.24
C PRO A 56 16.02 -9.27 14.19
N THR A 57 17.00 -8.45 13.80
CA THR A 57 16.88 -6.99 13.72
C THR A 57 16.46 -6.49 12.33
N TRP A 58 16.72 -7.24 11.25
CA TRP A 58 16.60 -6.72 9.89
C TRP A 58 15.72 -7.59 8.99
N GLY A 59 14.88 -6.92 8.21
CA GLY A 59 14.11 -7.52 7.15
C GLY A 59 13.97 -6.63 5.93
N VAL A 60 13.57 -7.24 4.83
CA VAL A 60 13.16 -6.58 3.60
C VAL A 60 11.65 -6.71 3.46
N THR A 61 11.01 -5.67 2.95
CA THR A 61 9.59 -5.67 2.63
C THR A 61 9.38 -5.26 1.19
N GLY A 62 8.48 -5.96 0.51
CA GLY A 62 7.96 -5.58 -0.78
C GLY A 62 6.44 -5.56 -0.72
N GLU A 63 5.85 -4.43 -1.07
CA GLU A 63 4.41 -4.29 -1.27
C GLU A 63 4.16 -3.83 -2.71
N VAL A 64 3.06 -4.31 -3.29
CA VAL A 64 2.59 -3.92 -4.60
C VAL A 64 1.11 -3.63 -4.53
N GLU A 65 0.73 -2.47 -5.06
CA GLU A 65 -0.66 -2.05 -5.18
C GLU A 65 -1.10 -2.18 -6.63
N PHE A 66 -2.27 -2.78 -6.82
CA PHE A 66 -2.91 -3.02 -8.11
C PHE A 66 -4.30 -2.39 -8.10
N GLY A 67 -4.66 -1.67 -9.16
CA GLY A 67 -5.96 -1.02 -9.30
C GLY A 67 -6.17 -0.52 -10.73
N GLU A 68 -7.27 0.20 -10.96
CA GLU A 68 -7.53 0.87 -12.23
C GLU A 68 -6.62 2.12 -12.32
N GLY A 69 -5.65 2.11 -13.23
CA GLY A 69 -4.74 3.23 -13.49
C GLY A 69 -3.27 2.89 -13.24
N ASP A 70 -2.84 2.87 -11.98
CA ASP A 70 -1.42 2.84 -11.63
C ASP A 70 -1.04 1.66 -10.74
N GLN A 71 0.07 1.00 -11.09
CA GLN A 71 0.67 -0.04 -10.27
C GLN A 71 1.82 0.54 -9.44
N LEU A 72 1.62 0.66 -8.14
CA LEU A 72 2.64 1.19 -7.23
C LEU A 72 3.44 0.03 -6.62
N TRP A 73 4.76 0.09 -6.76
CA TRP A 73 5.68 -0.86 -6.17
C TRP A 73 6.48 -0.19 -5.06
N LEU A 74 6.43 -0.77 -3.87
CA LEU A 74 7.10 -0.26 -2.69
C LEU A 74 8.09 -1.32 -2.20
N LEU A 75 9.37 -0.99 -2.24
CA LEU A 75 10.45 -1.83 -1.73
C LEU A 75 11.12 -1.09 -0.58
N GLY A 76 11.31 -1.77 0.54
CA GLY A 76 11.86 -1.15 1.74
C GLY A 76 12.65 -2.13 2.60
N VAL A 77 13.45 -1.56 3.50
CA VAL A 77 14.10 -2.30 4.58
C VAL A 77 13.48 -1.88 5.91
N ARG A 78 13.27 -2.84 6.80
CA ARG A 78 12.72 -2.60 8.12
C ARG A 78 13.68 -3.11 9.17
N ALA A 79 14.10 -2.20 10.05
CA ALA A 79 14.75 -2.54 11.29
C ALA A 79 13.68 -2.70 12.39
N SER A 80 13.76 -3.79 13.16
CA SER A 80 12.94 -4.05 14.34
C SER A 80 13.87 -4.19 15.55
N PHE A 81 13.62 -3.42 16.60
CA PHE A 81 14.41 -3.39 17.83
C PHE A 81 13.56 -3.78 19.04
#